data_AF-A0A4V0I4N0-F1
#
_entry.id   AF-A0A4V0I4N0-F1
#
_cell.length_a   1.000
_cell.length_b   1.000
_cell.length_c   1.000
_cell.angle_alpha   90.00
_cell.angle_beta   90.00
_cell.angle_gamma   90.00
#
_symmetry.space_group_name_H-M   'P 1'
#
loop_
_entity.id
_entity.type
_entity.pdbx_description
1 polymer ?
#
loop_
_entity_poly.entity_id
_entity_poly.type
_entity_poly.pdbx_seq_one_letter_code
_entity_poly.pdbx_strand_id
1 'polypeptide(L)'
;MEQVTDEYVLAAYADGSDLHDVAPALREAFGHFLASGWSAGTHAVLVDSQFPPDPSFPDYLPQWDLGLSLGLDQAISSPERLGEVDSLVSFLRDLSRRTGREFVLFMCFRSHPELQEHLCFVGDNEIDLGWLRDAILRLAARARGA
;
A
#
# COMPACT_ATOMS: atom_id res chain seq x y z
N MET A 1 -7.80 -0.76 15.91
CA MET A 1 -6.89 -0.62 14.76
C MET A 1 -7.51 0.44 13.88
N GLU A 2 -6.80 1.53 13.62
CA GLU A 2 -7.32 2.60 12.77
C GLU A 2 -7.40 2.08 11.33
N GLN A 3 -8.54 2.30 10.67
CA GLN A 3 -8.76 1.89 9.30
C GLN A 3 -9.10 3.13 8.48
N VAL A 4 -8.58 3.17 7.25
CA VAL A 4 -9.00 4.16 6.27
C VAL A 4 -10.48 3.96 5.98
N THR A 5 -11.23 5.07 5.91
CA THR A 5 -12.68 5.05 5.66
C THR A 5 -13.07 5.33 4.22
N ASP A 6 -12.10 5.74 3.41
CA ASP A 6 -12.23 6.04 1.98
C ASP A 6 -12.78 4.84 1.21
N GLU A 7 -13.49 5.14 0.12
CA GLU A 7 -13.96 4.13 -0.82
C GLU A 7 -12.77 3.51 -1.57
N TYR A 8 -11.83 4.34 -2.02
CA TYR A 8 -10.66 3.89 -2.75
C TYR A 8 -9.46 3.85 -1.84
N VAL A 9 -8.83 2.68 -1.71
CA VAL A 9 -7.65 2.50 -0.88
C VAL A 9 -6.49 2.01 -1.74
N LEU A 10 -5.36 2.73 -1.69
CA LEU A 10 -4.08 2.21 -2.15
C LEU A 10 -3.39 1.50 -0.99
N ALA A 11 -3.11 0.23 -1.20
CA ALA A 11 -2.44 -0.61 -0.24
C ALA A 11 -0.99 -0.82 -0.68
N ALA A 12 -0.05 -0.64 0.26
CA ALA A 12 1.39 -0.81 0.04
C ALA A 12 2.00 -1.67 1.14
N TYR A 13 2.29 -2.93 0.84
CA TYR A 13 2.70 -3.92 1.85
C TYR A 13 4.06 -4.52 1.51
N ALA A 14 4.86 -4.82 2.53
CA ALA A 14 6.11 -5.55 2.34
C ALA A 14 5.80 -6.94 1.75
N ASP A 15 6.56 -7.34 0.74
CA ASP A 15 6.44 -8.66 0.15
C ASP A 15 7.03 -9.74 1.07
N GLY A 16 6.32 -10.86 1.15
CA GLY A 16 6.68 -12.01 1.98
C GLY A 16 6.19 -11.92 3.44
N SER A 17 6.14 -13.09 4.07
CA SER A 17 5.65 -13.28 5.43
C SER A 17 6.72 -13.23 6.52
N ASP A 18 7.99 -13.45 6.15
CA ASP A 18 9.10 -13.45 7.11
C ASP A 18 9.74 -12.05 7.20
N LEU A 19 9.14 -11.22 8.05
CA LEU A 19 9.53 -9.82 8.23
C LEU A 19 10.17 -9.55 9.59
N HIS A 20 10.51 -10.58 10.37
CA HIS A 20 10.95 -10.40 11.76
C HIS A 20 12.21 -9.55 11.89
N ASP A 21 13.14 -9.72 10.97
CA ASP A 21 14.42 -9.03 10.90
C ASP A 21 14.29 -7.56 10.48
N VAL A 22 13.33 -7.26 9.60
CA VAL A 22 13.14 -5.93 9.01
C VAL A 22 12.00 -5.11 9.63
N ALA A 23 11.06 -5.75 10.34
CA ALA A 23 9.86 -5.10 10.84
C ALA A 23 10.12 -3.88 11.73
N PRO A 24 11.11 -3.87 12.65
CA PRO A 24 11.43 -2.66 13.41
C PRO A 24 11.78 -1.47 12.51
N ALA A 25 12.58 -1.70 11.46
CA ALA A 25 12.98 -0.65 10.52
C ALA A 25 11.81 -0.19 9.63
N LEU A 26 10.95 -1.12 9.21
CA LEU A 26 9.74 -0.81 8.43
C LEU A 26 8.77 0.04 9.26
N ARG A 27 8.47 -0.35 10.51
CA ARG A 27 7.58 0.39 11.42
C ARG A 27 8.07 1.82 11.65
N GLU A 28 9.37 1.97 11.93
CA GLU A 28 9.97 3.29 12.12
C GLU A 28 9.85 4.15 10.85
N ALA A 29 10.20 3.60 9.69
CA ALA A 29 10.13 4.32 8.43
C ALA A 29 8.70 4.73 8.07
N PHE A 30 7.73 3.81 8.20
CA PHE A 30 6.31 4.11 7.99
C PHE A 30 5.80 5.16 8.97
N GLY A 31 6.16 5.06 10.25
CA GLY A 31 5.82 6.06 11.26
C GLY A 31 6.33 7.45 10.91
N HIS A 32 7.60 7.57 10.49
CA HIS A 32 8.17 8.84 10.04
C HIS A 32 7.49 9.39 8.79
N PHE A 33 7.17 8.52 7.83
CA PHE A 33 6.51 8.92 6.61
C PHE A 33 5.10 9.43 6.87
N LEU A 34 4.32 8.76 7.72
CA LEU A 34 3.01 9.25 8.18
C LEU A 34 3.14 10.59 8.94
N ALA A 35 4.15 10.71 9.80
CA ALA A 35 4.41 11.93 10.56
C ALA A 35 4.86 13.12 9.70
N SER A 36 5.42 12.89 8.51
CA SER A 36 5.78 13.95 7.56
C SER A 36 4.57 14.70 7.00
N GLY A 37 3.35 14.23 7.29
CA GLY A 37 2.11 14.86 6.85
C GLY A 37 1.82 14.59 5.38
N TRP A 38 2.11 13.36 4.93
CA TRP A 38 1.81 12.95 3.57
C TRP A 38 0.34 13.26 3.23
N SER A 39 0.18 14.23 2.33
CA SER A 39 -1.06 14.87 1.87
C SER A 39 -1.98 15.36 2.97
N ALA A 40 -2.12 16.68 3.07
CA ALA A 40 -3.14 17.30 3.92
C ALA A 40 -4.55 16.84 3.48
N GLY A 41 -5.13 15.87 4.19
CA GLY A 41 -6.48 15.33 3.94
C GLY A 41 -6.53 13.93 3.30
N THR A 42 -5.39 13.26 3.10
CA THR A 42 -5.39 11.81 2.84
C THR A 42 -5.31 11.07 4.16
N HIS A 43 -6.22 10.11 4.37
CA HIS A 43 -6.19 9.24 5.54
C HIS A 43 -5.22 8.10 5.27
N ALA A 44 -4.12 8.05 6.00
CA ALA A 44 -3.09 7.02 5.86
C ALA A 44 -2.88 6.31 7.20
N VAL A 45 -2.84 4.98 7.18
CA VAL A 45 -2.67 4.16 8.39
C VAL A 45 -1.55 3.13 8.19
N LEU A 46 -0.75 2.95 9.24
CA LEU A 46 0.17 1.81 9.35
C LEU A 46 -0.64 0.55 9.67
N VAL A 47 -0.46 -0.48 8.85
CA VAL A 47 -1.00 -1.81 9.10
C VAL A 47 0.15 -2.71 9.51
N ASP A 48 -0.03 -3.40 10.63
CA ASP A 48 0.93 -4.34 11.19
C ASP A 48 0.15 -5.48 11.86
N SER A 49 -0.33 -6.40 11.02
CA SER A 49 -1.16 -7.53 11.44
C SER A 49 -0.43 -8.84 11.19
N GLN A 50 -0.16 -9.58 12.26
CA GLN A 50 0.37 -10.94 12.19
C GLN A 50 -0.75 -11.93 12.41
N PHE A 51 -0.91 -12.86 11.47
CA PHE A 51 -1.89 -13.94 11.54
C PHE A 51 -1.18 -15.26 11.82
N PRO A 52 -1.72 -16.09 12.73
CA PRO A 52 -1.15 -17.41 12.98
C PRO A 52 -1.22 -18.27 11.70
N PRO A 53 -0.35 -19.28 11.56
CA PRO A 53 -0.44 -20.26 10.48
C PRO A 53 -1.84 -20.89 10.44
N ASP A 54 -2.38 -21.09 9.23
CA ASP A 54 -3.61 -21.87 9.08
C ASP A 54 -3.31 -23.34 9.44
N PRO A 55 -3.96 -23.91 10.48
CA PRO A 55 -3.73 -25.30 10.85
C PRO A 55 -4.12 -26.30 9.75
N SER A 56 -4.94 -25.89 8.78
CA SER A 56 -5.32 -26.68 7.59
C SER A 56 -4.19 -26.71 6.55
N PHE A 57 -3.26 -25.76 6.63
CA PHE A 57 -2.14 -25.59 5.70
C PHE A 57 -0.84 -25.32 6.48
N PRO A 58 -0.34 -26.31 7.26
CA PRO A 58 0.75 -26.11 8.20
C PRO A 58 2.10 -25.77 7.57
N ASP A 59 2.25 -26.03 6.27
CA ASP A 59 3.44 -25.68 5.49
C ASP A 59 3.49 -24.19 5.08
N TYR A 60 2.40 -23.44 5.28
CA TYR A 60 2.35 -22.01 4.99
C TYR A 60 2.86 -21.21 6.18
N LEU A 61 3.74 -20.25 5.88
CA LEU A 61 4.23 -19.30 6.88
C LEU A 61 3.06 -18.48 7.45
N PRO A 62 3.14 -18.05 8.73
CA PRO A 62 2.20 -17.08 9.28
C PRO A 62 2.08 -15.87 8.34
N GLN A 63 0.88 -15.42 8.03
CA GLN A 63 0.72 -14.22 7.19
C GLN A 63 1.09 -12.99 8.01
N TRP A 64 1.87 -12.07 7.43
CA TRP A 64 2.19 -10.80 8.08
C TRP A 64 1.93 -9.64 7.12
N ASP A 65 0.84 -8.95 7.38
CA ASP A 65 0.47 -7.73 6.66
C ASP A 65 1.14 -6.53 7.34
N LEU A 66 2.34 -6.17 6.87
CA LEU A 66 3.08 -5.00 7.33
C LEU A 66 3.22 -3.98 6.19
N GLY A 67 2.56 -2.84 6.33
CA GLY A 67 2.45 -1.88 5.25
C GLY A 67 1.66 -0.63 5.57
N LEU A 68 1.21 0.05 4.53
CA LEU A 68 0.38 1.25 4.60
C LEU A 68 -0.92 1.01 3.83
N SER A 69 -2.02 1.49 4.39
CA SER A 69 -3.29 1.66 3.68
C SER A 69 -3.60 3.15 3.57
N LEU A 70 -3.99 3.57 2.36
CA LEU A 70 -4.04 4.98 1.98
C LEU A 70 -5.34 5.35 1.28
N GLY A 71 -6.07 6.29 1.85
CA GLY A 71 -7.29 6.83 1.28
C GLY A 71 -7.04 7.66 0.03
N LEU A 72 -7.74 7.35 -1.05
CA LEU A 72 -7.56 8.02 -2.33
C LEU A 72 -8.78 8.84 -2.76
N ASP A 73 -9.85 8.95 -1.97
CA ASP A 73 -11.09 9.60 -2.41
C ASP A 73 -10.84 11.07 -2.83
N GLN A 74 -10.01 11.77 -2.06
CA GLN A 74 -9.59 13.14 -2.36
C GLN A 74 -8.61 13.21 -3.54
N ALA A 75 -7.68 12.25 -3.63
CA ALA A 75 -6.65 12.24 -4.67
C ALA A 75 -7.23 11.91 -6.05
N ILE A 76 -8.20 10.99 -6.12
CA ILE A 76 -8.89 10.61 -7.36
C ILE A 76 -9.77 11.74 -7.88
N SER A 77 -10.28 12.60 -6.99
CA SER A 77 -11.11 13.74 -7.36
C SER A 77 -10.30 14.95 -7.87
N SER A 78 -8.97 14.92 -7.72
CA SER A 78 -8.05 16.02 -8.01
C SER A 78 -6.74 15.45 -8.58
N PRO A 79 -6.60 15.35 -9.92
CA PRO A 79 -5.45 14.72 -10.57
C PRO A 79 -4.09 15.27 -10.13
N GLU A 80 -4.01 16.55 -9.76
CA GLU A 80 -2.79 17.15 -9.18
C GLU A 80 -2.35 16.47 -7.88
N ARG A 81 -3.28 15.98 -7.05
CA ARG A 81 -2.98 15.25 -5.82
C ARG A 81 -2.53 13.82 -6.07
N LEU A 82 -2.85 13.25 -7.24
CA LEU A 82 -2.39 11.90 -7.59
C LEU A 82 -0.86 11.82 -7.75
N GLY A 83 -0.19 12.94 -7.98
CA GLY A 83 1.28 13.02 -7.98
C GLY A 83 1.92 12.66 -6.62
N GLU A 84 1.13 12.63 -5.54
CA GLU A 84 1.61 12.19 -4.23
C GLU A 84 1.88 10.68 -4.17
N VAL A 85 1.29 9.89 -5.08
CA VAL A 85 1.63 8.47 -5.28
C VAL A 85 3.11 8.31 -5.67
N ASP A 86 3.68 9.27 -6.39
CA ASP A 86 5.10 9.25 -6.77
C ASP A 86 6.02 9.36 -5.56
N SER A 87 5.59 10.13 -4.55
CA SER A 87 6.33 10.28 -3.29
C SER A 87 6.28 8.99 -2.47
N LEU A 88 5.14 8.29 -2.46
CA LEU A 88 5.04 6.93 -1.90
C LEU A 88 5.99 5.98 -2.59
N VAL A 89 5.94 5.92 -3.92
CA VAL A 89 6.80 5.00 -4.69
C VAL A 89 8.27 5.29 -4.40
N SER A 90 8.67 6.56 -4.39
CA SER A 90 10.04 6.96 -4.06
C SER A 90 10.44 6.53 -2.66
N PHE A 91 9.57 6.76 -1.67
CA PHE A 91 9.78 6.31 -0.29
C PHE A 91 9.92 4.78 -0.19
N LEU A 92 9.05 4.01 -0.84
CA LEU A 92 9.09 2.56 -0.82
C LEU A 92 10.35 2.01 -1.52
N ARG A 93 10.81 2.62 -2.61
CA ARG A 93 12.09 2.26 -3.25
C ARG A 93 13.28 2.50 -2.33
N ASP A 94 13.30 3.64 -1.64
CA ASP A 94 14.35 3.94 -0.66
C ASP A 94 14.33 2.94 0.49
N LEU A 95 13.14 2.60 0.98
CA LEU A 95 12.97 1.62 2.03
C LEU A 95 13.39 0.22 1.57
N SER A 96 13.05 -0.15 0.33
CA SER A 96 13.41 -1.44 -0.27
C SER A 96 14.92 -1.62 -0.34
N ARG A 97 15.65 -0.59 -0.79
CA ARG A 97 17.12 -0.60 -0.81
C ARG A 97 17.75 -0.75 0.57
N ARG A 98 17.09 -0.25 1.61
CA ARG A 98 17.59 -0.32 3.00
C ARG A 98 17.31 -1.66 3.66
N THR A 99 16.17 -2.28 3.37
CA THR A 99 15.71 -3.50 4.05
C THR A 99 15.91 -4.76 3.21
N GLY A 100 16.16 -4.63 1.92
CA GLY A 100 16.21 -5.73 0.97
C GLY A 100 14.84 -6.35 0.68
N ARG A 101 13.74 -5.69 1.06
CA ARG A 101 12.37 -6.17 0.81
C ARG A 101 11.69 -5.35 -0.27
N GLU A 102 11.01 -6.03 -1.18
CA GLU A 102 10.12 -5.38 -2.13
C GLU A 102 8.77 -5.08 -1.47
N PHE A 103 7.97 -4.22 -2.11
CA PHE A 103 6.63 -3.89 -1.66
C PHE A 103 5.63 -4.15 -2.78
N VAL A 104 4.48 -4.72 -2.45
CA VAL A 104 3.37 -4.87 -3.37
C VAL A 104 2.41 -3.69 -3.26
N LEU A 105 2.02 -3.12 -4.40
CA LEU A 105 0.96 -2.13 -4.50
C LEU A 105 -0.30 -2.77 -5.08
N PHE A 106 -1.43 -2.59 -4.41
CA PHE A 106 -2.74 -3.00 -4.91
C PHE A 106 -3.80 -1.96 -4.56
N MET A 107 -4.86 -1.94 -5.37
CA MET A 107 -6.02 -1.09 -5.16
C MET A 107 -7.17 -1.91 -4.57
N CYS A 108 -7.77 -1.37 -3.50
CA CYS A 108 -8.94 -1.94 -2.84
C CYS A 108 -10.13 -0.96 -2.94
N PHE A 109 -11.33 -1.53 -2.92
CA PHE A 109 -12.59 -0.79 -2.96
C PHE A 109 -13.44 -1.20 -1.77
N ARG A 110 -13.91 -0.23 -1.00
CA ARG A 110 -14.67 -0.52 0.22
C ARG A 110 -16.05 -1.08 -0.09
N SER A 111 -16.69 -0.63 -1.16
CA SER A 111 -17.99 -1.17 -1.59
C SER A 111 -17.86 -2.53 -2.28
N HIS A 112 -16.66 -2.91 -2.72
CA HIS A 112 -16.37 -4.16 -3.42
C HIS A 112 -15.10 -4.84 -2.87
N PRO A 113 -15.12 -5.38 -1.64
CA PRO A 113 -13.93 -5.97 -1.00
C PRO A 113 -13.37 -7.20 -1.73
N GLU A 114 -14.18 -7.85 -2.56
CA GLU A 114 -13.80 -8.93 -3.48
C GLU A 114 -12.95 -8.45 -4.66
N LEU A 115 -13.02 -7.15 -4.96
CA LEU A 115 -12.30 -6.52 -6.05
C LEU A 115 -11.00 -5.95 -5.48
N GLN A 116 -9.92 -6.69 -5.67
CA GLN A 116 -8.58 -6.24 -5.33
C GLN A 116 -7.72 -6.40 -6.57
N GLU A 117 -7.10 -5.31 -6.99
CA GLU A 117 -6.38 -5.26 -8.26
C GLU A 117 -4.91 -4.96 -7.97
N HIS A 118 -4.06 -5.94 -8.26
CA HIS A 118 -2.62 -5.77 -8.16
C HIS A 118 -2.14 -4.74 -9.18
N LEU A 119 -1.39 -3.74 -8.72
CA LEU A 119 -0.80 -2.73 -9.57
C LEU A 119 0.62 -3.15 -9.96
N CYS A 120 1.55 -3.15 -9.01
CA CYS A 120 2.96 -3.44 -9.28
C CYS A 120 3.73 -3.78 -8.01
N PHE A 121 4.94 -4.30 -8.19
CA PHE A 121 5.95 -4.40 -7.15
C PHE A 121 6.86 -3.16 -7.17
N VAL A 122 7.24 -2.71 -5.98
CA VAL A 122 8.19 -1.62 -5.73
C VAL A 122 9.43 -2.20 -5.09
N GLY A 123 10.51 -2.23 -5.88
CA GLY A 123 11.84 -2.67 -5.47
C GLY A 123 12.90 -1.82 -6.15
N ASP A 124 13.97 -2.45 -6.62
CA ASP A 124 15.04 -1.75 -7.34
C ASP A 124 14.64 -1.36 -8.78
N ASN A 125 13.65 -2.04 -9.35
CA ASN A 125 13.18 -1.80 -10.71
C ASN A 125 12.56 -0.42 -10.89
N GLU A 126 12.65 0.13 -12.10
CA GLU A 126 11.98 1.36 -12.48
C GLU A 126 10.47 1.12 -12.62
N ILE A 127 9.67 2.06 -12.11
CA ILE A 127 8.21 2.03 -12.21
C ILE A 127 7.77 3.18 -13.11
N ASP A 128 6.96 2.88 -14.11
CA ASP A 128 6.28 3.90 -14.90
C ASP A 128 5.18 4.57 -14.05
N LEU A 129 5.52 5.72 -13.49
CA LEU A 129 4.61 6.50 -12.63
C LEU A 129 3.42 7.06 -13.41
N GLY A 130 3.57 7.32 -14.73
CA GLY A 130 2.47 7.74 -15.58
C GLY A 130 1.44 6.63 -15.72
N TRP A 131 1.91 5.42 -16.04
CA TRP A 131 1.06 4.23 -16.10
C TRP A 131 0.38 3.94 -14.76
N LEU A 132 1.10 4.03 -13.64
CA LEU A 132 0.55 3.74 -12.31
C LEU A 132 -0.62 4.68 -11.97
N ARG A 133 -0.44 5.99 -12.19
CA ARG A 133 -1.48 6.99 -12.00
C ARG A 133 -2.70 6.72 -12.87
N ASP A 134 -2.47 6.43 -14.16
CA ASP A 134 -3.56 6.10 -15.08
C ASP A 134 -4.29 4.81 -14.66
N ALA A 135 -3.57 3.81 -14.17
CA ALA A 135 -4.16 2.57 -13.68
C ALA A 135 -5.09 2.81 -12.49
N ILE A 136 -4.65 3.60 -11.50
CA ILE A 136 -5.46 3.99 -10.34
C ILE A 136 -6.75 4.69 -10.80
N LEU A 137 -6.65 5.66 -11.70
CA LEU A 137 -7.82 6.40 -12.20
C LEU A 137 -8.79 5.50 -12.97
N ARG A 138 -8.28 4.61 -13.83
CA ARG A 138 -9.11 3.65 -14.58
C ARG A 138 -9.85 2.69 -13.66
N LEU A 139 -9.15 2.18 -12.65
CA LEU A 139 -9.72 1.25 -11.68
C LEU A 139 -10.79 1.93 -10.80
N ALA A 140 -10.53 3.15 -10.33
CA ALA A 140 -11.52 3.96 -9.63
C ALA A 140 -12.78 4.19 -10.49
N ALA A 141 -12.62 4.51 -11.77
CA ALA A 141 -13.74 4.71 -12.69
C ALA A 141 -14.54 3.42 -12.91
N ARG A 142 -13.87 2.28 -13.04
CA ARG A 142 -14.51 0.96 -13.18
C ARG A 142 -15.34 0.62 -11.95
N ALA A 143 -14.81 0.82 -10.75
CA ALA A 143 -15.50 0.53 -9.50
C ALA A 143 -16.76 1.40 -9.29
N ARG A 144 -16.83 2.62 -9.83
CA ARG A 144 -18.06 3.44 -9.80
C ARG A 144 -19.19 2.93 -10.69
N GLY A 145 -18.85 2.14 -11.70
CA GLY A 145 -19.80 1.61 -12.68
C GLY A 145 -20.19 0.16 -12.45
N ALA A 146 -19.59 -0.50 -11.46
CA ALA A 146 -19.92 -1.85 -11.01
C ALA A 146 -21.11 -1.83 -10.03
#